data_AF-A0A162ZL21-F1
#
_entry.id   AF-A0A162ZL21-F1
#
_cell.length_a   1.000
_cell.length_b   1.000
_cell.length_c   1.000
_cell.angle_alpha   90.00
_cell.angle_beta   90.00
_cell.angle_gamma   90.00
#
_symmetry.space_group_name_H-M   'P 1'
#
loop_
_entity.id
_entity.type
_entity.pdbx_description
1 polymer ?
#
loop_
_entity_poly.entity_id
_entity_poly.type
_entity_poly.pdbx_seq_one_letter_code
_entity_poly.pdbx_strand_id
1 'polypeptide(L)' 'KGHRASHCNHVDRPLIEIKKKGRPMTQCQKCRELRVVRQLHVKCNCADTTGKKKE' A
#
# COMPACT_ATOMS: atom_id res chain seq x y z
N LYS A 1 15.59 -13.94 17.15
CA LYS A 1 14.89 -14.41 15.92
C LYS A 1 13.39 -14.40 16.22
N GLY A 2 12.61 -13.55 15.55
CA GLY A 2 11.24 -13.18 15.96
C GLY A 2 10.19 -14.27 15.78
N HIS A 3 9.30 -14.41 16.77
CA HIS A 3 8.11 -15.26 16.72
C HIS A 3 6.89 -14.46 16.22
N ARG A 4 5.89 -15.16 15.69
CA ARG A 4 4.62 -14.53 15.29
C ARG A 4 3.87 -14.07 16.54
N ALA A 5 3.28 -12.88 16.51
CA ALA A 5 2.44 -12.36 17.60
C ALA A 5 1.31 -13.33 17.98
N SER A 6 0.82 -14.14 17.04
CA SER A 6 -0.18 -15.20 17.28
C SER A 6 0.30 -16.37 18.15
N HIS A 7 1.62 -16.56 18.28
CA HIS A 7 2.24 -17.60 19.12
C HIS A 7 2.99 -16.98 20.32
N CYS A 8 2.78 -15.70 20.58
CA CYS A 8 3.38 -14.98 21.68
C CYS A 8 2.52 -15.14 22.94
N ASN A 9 2.99 -15.90 23.95
CA ASN A 9 2.28 -16.12 25.22
C ASN A 9 2.71 -15.12 26.32
N HIS A 10 3.09 -13.89 25.94
CA HIS A 10 3.55 -12.91 26.93
C HIS A 10 2.34 -12.23 27.60
N VAL A 11 2.18 -12.44 28.90
CA VAL A 11 1.16 -11.79 29.76
C VAL A 11 1.64 -10.47 30.39
N ASP A 12 2.93 -10.17 30.25
CA ASP A 12 3.60 -9.04 30.91
C ASP A 12 3.29 -7.67 30.27
N ARG A 13 2.73 -7.65 29.05
CA ARG A 13 2.47 -6.42 28.29
C ARG A 13 0.98 -6.33 27.89
N PRO A 14 0.30 -5.19 28.12
CA PRO A 14 -1.09 -5.02 27.73
C PRO A 14 -1.26 -5.16 26.22
N LEU A 15 -2.25 -5.94 25.81
CA LEU A 15 -2.59 -6.18 24.41
C LEU A 15 -3.36 -4.98 23.86
N ILE A 16 -2.72 -4.21 22.99
CA ILE A 16 -3.32 -3.03 22.37
C ILE A 16 -3.95 -3.46 21.05
N GLU A 17 -5.23 -3.16 20.83
CA GLU A 17 -5.90 -3.40 19.56
C GLU A 17 -5.36 -2.44 18.47
N ILE A 18 -4.36 -2.90 17.72
CA ILE A 18 -3.85 -2.16 16.57
C ILE A 18 -4.82 -2.38 15.40
N LYS A 19 -5.59 -1.33 15.06
CA LYS A 19 -6.40 -1.32 13.84
C LYS A 19 -5.50 -1.62 12.63
N LYS A 20 -5.96 -2.53 11.75
CA LYS A 20 -5.25 -2.84 10.51
C LYS A 20 -5.14 -1.58 9.65
N LYS A 21 -3.98 -0.90 9.69
CA LYS A 21 -3.62 0.05 8.64
C LYS A 21 -3.49 -0.78 7.37
N GLY A 22 -4.50 -0.72 6.52
CA GLY A 22 -4.46 -1.37 5.22
C GLY A 22 -3.22 -0.90 4.45
N ARG A 23 -2.71 -1.74 3.55
CA ARG A 23 -1.62 -1.33 2.68
C ARG A 23 -2.08 -0.10 1.89
N PRO A 24 -1.39 1.05 1.97
CA PRO A 24 -1.75 2.20 1.18
C PRO A 24 -1.68 1.83 -0.31
N MET A 25 -2.52 2.46 -1.12
CA MET A 25 -2.50 2.24 -2.56
C MET A 25 -1.14 2.64 -3.13
N THR A 26 -0.49 1.72 -3.84
CA THR A 26 0.84 1.94 -4.43
C THR A 26 0.77 2.59 -5.82
N GLN A 27 -0.43 2.80 -6.36
CA GLN A 27 -0.65 3.41 -7.67
C GLN A 27 -1.59 4.61 -7.52
N CYS A 28 -1.35 5.68 -8.27
CA CYS A 28 -2.25 6.83 -8.33
C CYS A 28 -3.56 6.48 -9.05
N GLN A 29 -4.60 7.29 -8.86
CA GLN A 29 -5.90 7.07 -9.50
C GLN A 29 -5.79 7.01 -11.03
N LYS A 30 -5.01 7.92 -11.63
CA LYS A 30 -4.80 7.99 -13.09
C LYS A 30 -4.24 6.70 -13.68
N CYS A 31 -3.20 6.14 -13.07
CA CYS A 31 -2.61 4.88 -13.55
C CYS A 31 -3.56 3.69 -13.39
N ARG A 32 -4.43 3.74 -12.37
CA ARG A 32 -5.49 2.74 -12.18
C ARG A 32 -6.51 2.80 -13.31
N GLU A 33 -6.97 4.00 -13.67
CA GLU A 33 -7.92 4.19 -14.76
C GLU A 33 -7.34 3.74 -16.10
N LEU A 34 -6.08 4.07 -16.38
CA LEU A 34 -5.40 3.64 -17.60
C LEU A 34 -5.28 2.11 -17.69
N ARG A 35 -5.13 1.41 -16.56
CA ARG A 35 -5.15 -0.06 -16.55
C ARG A 35 -6.53 -0.60 -16.91
N VAL A 36 -7.62 0.03 -16.47
CA VAL A 36 -8.98 -0.44 -16.77
C VAL A 36 -9.38 -0.10 -18.20
N VAL A 37 -9.20 1.16 -18.60
CA VAL A 37 -9.65 1.67 -19.90
C VAL A 37 -8.78 1.16 -21.03
N ARG A 38 -7.46 1.04 -20.81
CA ARG A 38 -6.49 0.71 -21.86
C ARG A 38 -5.73 -0.60 -21.63
N GLN A 39 -6.02 -1.34 -20.56
CA GLN A 39 -5.34 -2.60 -20.22
C GLN A 39 -3.81 -2.42 -20.10
N LEU A 40 -3.36 -1.23 -19.69
CA LEU A 40 -1.93 -0.91 -19.57
C LEU A 40 -1.35 -1.37 -18.23
N HIS A 41 -0.37 -2.28 -18.29
CA HIS A 41 0.33 -2.84 -17.13
C HIS A 41 1.71 -2.22 -16.92
N VAL A 42 1.74 -0.91 -16.65
CA VAL A 42 3.00 -0.18 -16.38
C VAL A 42 3.20 0.10 -14.89
N LYS A 43 4.46 0.22 -14.46
CA LYS A 43 4.83 0.66 -13.10
C LYS A 43 4.42 2.13 -12.92
N CYS A 44 3.70 2.43 -11.85
CA CYS A 44 3.33 3.80 -11.51
C CYS A 44 4.55 4.55 -10.97
N ASN A 45 5.15 5.41 -11.79
CA ASN A 45 6.29 6.28 -11.42
C ASN A 45 5.86 7.74 -11.18
N CYS A 46 4.56 8.02 -11.02
CA CYS A 46 4.02 9.38 -10.87
C CYS A 46 4.53 10.15 -9.64
N ALA A 47 5.14 9.48 -8.66
CA ALA A 47 5.78 10.12 -7.51
C ALA A 47 7.09 10.85 -7.89
N ASP A 48 7.74 10.45 -8.97
CA ASP A 48 9.00 11.02 -9.46
C ASP A 48 8.75 12.24 -10.37
N THR A 49 7.56 12.28 -10.99
CA THR A 49 7.16 13.31 -11.95
C THR A 49 6.14 14.25 -11.32
N THR A 50 6.56 15.11 -10.40
CA THR A 50 5.77 16.29 -10.00
C THR A 50 5.75 17.31 -11.14
N GLY A 51 5.07 17.00 -12.25
CA GLY A 51 4.87 17.98 -13.31
C GLY A 51 4.54 17.43 -14.69
N LYS A 52 3.45 17.98 -15.23
CA LYS A 52 3.20 18.31 -16.65
C LYS A 52 2.59 17.23 -17.58
N LYS A 53 1.27 17.38 -17.75
CA LYS A 53 0.38 17.40 -18.94
C LYS A 53 0.81 16.66 -20.23
N LYS A 54 -0.15 15.96 -20.85
CA LYS A 54 -0.35 15.96 -22.31
C LYS A 54 -1.86 16.05 -22.64
N GLU A 55 -2.11 16.92 -23.60
CA GLU A 55 -3.34 17.37 -24.29
C GLU A 55 -4.37 16.27 -24.62
#